data_AF-A0A945CG86-F1
#
_entry.id   AF-A0A945CG86-F1
#
_cell.length_a   1.000
_cell.length_b   1.000
_cell.length_c   1.000
_cell.angle_alpha   90.00
_cell.angle_beta   90.00
_cell.angle_gamma   90.00
#
_symmetry.space_group_name_H-M   'P 1'
#
loop_
_entity.id
_entity.type
_entity.pdbx_description
1 polymer ?
#
loop_
_entity_poly.entity_id
_entity_poly.type
_entity_poly.pdbx_seq_one_letter_code
_entity_poly.pdbx_strand_id
1 'polypeptide(L)'
;SADFVSADWPGGMARNVAAVYGEDVVTVFLQGTAGDINHNPHEATALPTRGPEKAIQLGRALAGAAMLATERAEPLEDGVLEARVETLPIPYYTRDAALMAEVEELKKKEELTPFEQYTVRKGENWPYDGKIAAVPVQVMRIGDVGVVALPAEIFARIGLEIKQFSPAPFTLVVELANADVSIYVPTTDQAERGAYGARPILSRWLCSDAGRQLADAAQVMLWKLWE
;
A
#
# COMPACT_ATOMS: atom_id res chain seq x y z
N SER A 1 17.29 16.19 -5.56
CA SER A 1 15.96 16.57 -5.06
C SER A 1 15.29 17.44 -6.09
N ALA A 2 13.96 17.35 -6.24
CA ALA A 2 13.19 18.31 -7.03
C ALA A 2 12.95 19.59 -6.19
N ASP A 3 12.78 20.73 -6.85
CA ASP A 3 12.50 22.05 -6.28
C ASP A 3 11.04 22.49 -6.51
N PHE A 4 10.17 21.56 -6.91
CA PHE A 4 8.76 21.80 -7.20
C PHE A 4 7.85 20.79 -6.51
N VAL A 5 6.59 21.20 -6.30
CA VAL A 5 5.52 20.32 -5.80
C VAL A 5 4.84 19.65 -6.99
N SER A 6 4.58 18.35 -6.87
CA SER A 6 3.92 17.56 -7.90
C SER A 6 2.99 16.54 -7.27
N ALA A 7 1.81 16.35 -7.88
CA ALA A 7 0.90 15.24 -7.58
C ALA A 7 1.26 13.96 -8.35
N ASP A 8 2.49 13.89 -8.87
CA ASP A 8 3.07 12.78 -9.63
C ASP A 8 2.19 12.30 -10.81
N TRP A 9 2.37 11.06 -11.26
CA TRP A 9 1.59 10.47 -12.34
C TRP A 9 0.08 10.41 -12.07
N PRO A 10 -0.45 10.25 -10.83
CA PRO A 10 -1.90 10.29 -10.60
C PRO A 10 -2.48 11.68 -10.92
N GLY A 11 -1.77 12.76 -10.57
CA GLY A 11 -2.16 14.11 -10.96
C GLY A 11 -2.08 14.32 -12.48
N GLY A 12 -1.09 13.72 -13.13
CA GLY A 12 -1.01 13.66 -14.60
C GLY A 12 -2.21 12.93 -15.21
N MET A 13 -2.59 11.79 -14.64
CA MET A 13 -3.74 11.00 -15.06
C MET A 13 -5.03 11.82 -14.97
N ALA A 14 -5.31 12.44 -13.83
CA ALA A 14 -6.49 13.29 -13.61
C ALA A 14 -6.60 14.41 -14.65
N ARG A 15 -5.49 15.10 -14.95
CA ARG A 15 -5.48 16.16 -15.98
C ARG A 15 -5.81 15.62 -17.37
N ASN A 16 -5.30 14.45 -17.74
CA ASN A 16 -5.61 13.85 -19.04
C ASN A 16 -7.08 13.40 -19.12
N VAL A 17 -7.66 12.87 -18.03
CA VAL A 17 -9.09 12.52 -17.95
C VAL A 17 -9.96 13.77 -18.12
N ALA A 18 -9.69 14.83 -17.36
CA ALA A 18 -10.44 16.09 -17.45
C ALA A 18 -10.33 16.74 -18.84
N ALA A 19 -9.19 16.61 -19.52
CA ALA A 19 -9.02 17.12 -20.88
C ALA A 19 -9.95 16.47 -21.92
N VAL A 20 -10.48 15.27 -21.65
CA VAL A 20 -11.42 14.56 -22.54
C VAL A 20 -12.87 14.76 -22.11
N TYR A 21 -13.15 14.65 -20.81
CA TYR A 21 -14.52 14.66 -20.30
C TYR A 21 -15.01 16.02 -19.75
N GLY A 22 -14.13 17.02 -19.67
CA GLY A 22 -14.43 18.37 -19.18
C GLY A 22 -13.71 18.72 -17.87
N GLU A 23 -13.46 20.01 -17.67
CA GLU A 23 -12.70 20.52 -16.51
C GLU A 23 -13.43 20.33 -15.17
N ASP A 24 -14.76 20.18 -15.19
CA ASP A 24 -15.58 19.90 -14.01
C ASP A 24 -15.47 18.44 -13.51
N VAL A 25 -14.79 17.56 -14.28
CA VAL A 25 -14.62 16.15 -13.91
C VAL A 25 -13.62 16.00 -12.78
N VAL A 26 -14.09 15.48 -11.65
CA VAL A 26 -13.25 15.15 -10.50
C VAL A 26 -12.74 13.72 -10.63
N THR A 27 -11.42 13.57 -10.76
CA THR A 27 -10.76 12.26 -10.74
C THR A 27 -10.19 11.98 -9.36
N VAL A 28 -10.61 10.88 -8.74
CA VAL A 28 -10.02 10.35 -7.50
C VAL A 28 -9.25 9.09 -7.85
N PHE A 29 -7.94 9.11 -7.62
CA PHE A 29 -7.09 7.94 -7.78
C PHE A 29 -6.96 7.23 -6.44
N LEU A 30 -7.35 5.96 -6.39
CA LEU A 30 -7.21 5.10 -5.21
C LEU A 30 -6.03 4.16 -5.45
N GLN A 31 -5.02 4.24 -4.57
CA GLN A 31 -3.84 3.40 -4.70
C GLN A 31 -4.17 1.97 -4.31
N GLY A 32 -3.98 1.04 -5.25
CA GLY A 32 -4.10 -0.39 -5.00
C GLY A 32 -2.91 -0.92 -4.19
N THR A 33 -2.94 -2.18 -3.77
CA THR A 33 -1.84 -2.82 -3.05
C THR A 33 -0.55 -2.85 -3.88
N ALA A 34 0.37 -1.94 -3.62
CA ALA A 34 1.52 -1.64 -4.45
C ALA A 34 2.84 -1.60 -3.66
N GLY A 35 2.86 -2.06 -2.40
CA GLY A 35 4.04 -2.03 -1.54
C GLY A 35 5.26 -2.78 -2.09
N ASP A 36 5.07 -3.70 -3.04
CA ASP A 36 6.13 -4.41 -3.76
C ASP A 36 6.11 -4.15 -5.28
N ILE A 37 5.46 -3.08 -5.73
CA ILE A 37 5.36 -2.70 -7.14
C ILE A 37 6.19 -1.44 -7.41
N ASN A 38 6.98 -1.49 -8.48
CA ASN A 38 7.74 -0.34 -8.97
C ASN A 38 7.50 -0.14 -10.47
N HIS A 39 7.35 1.11 -10.89
CA HIS A 39 7.17 1.47 -12.30
C HIS A 39 8.47 1.42 -13.12
N ASN A 40 9.61 1.31 -12.45
CA ASN A 40 10.92 1.20 -13.10
C ASN A 40 11.14 -0.26 -13.56
N PRO A 41 11.28 -0.51 -14.88
CA PRO A 41 11.53 -1.85 -15.37
C PRO A 41 12.90 -2.39 -14.91
N HIS A 42 12.97 -3.69 -14.69
CA HIS A 42 14.23 -4.38 -14.41
C HIS A 42 15.10 -4.54 -15.67
N GLU A 43 14.45 -4.68 -16.83
CA GLU A 43 15.12 -4.82 -18.12
C GLU A 43 15.49 -3.46 -18.72
N ALA A 44 16.54 -3.46 -19.55
CA ALA A 44 16.95 -2.28 -20.29
C ALA A 44 15.81 -1.81 -21.21
N THR A 45 15.54 -0.50 -21.21
CA THR A 45 14.50 0.10 -22.03
C THR A 45 14.93 1.46 -22.56
N ALA A 46 14.38 1.82 -23.73
CA ALA A 46 14.49 3.17 -24.28
C ALA A 46 13.44 4.14 -23.69
N LEU A 47 12.50 3.63 -22.90
CA LEU A 47 11.47 4.44 -22.26
C LEU A 47 12.03 5.20 -21.06
N PRO A 48 11.41 6.33 -20.66
CA PRO A 48 11.72 6.97 -19.39
C PRO A 48 11.58 5.99 -18.22
N THR A 49 12.54 6.04 -17.30
CA THR A 49 12.59 5.16 -16.12
C THR A 49 12.42 5.90 -14.80
N ARG A 50 12.57 7.25 -14.81
CA ARG A 50 12.48 8.12 -13.64
C ARG A 50 12.18 9.56 -14.03
N GLY A 51 11.86 10.38 -13.04
CA GLY A 51 11.69 11.83 -13.20
C GLY A 51 10.39 12.23 -13.94
N PRO A 52 10.27 13.52 -14.28
CA PRO A 52 9.02 14.08 -14.82
C PRO A 52 8.52 13.38 -16.09
N GLU A 53 9.42 13.00 -16.99
CA GLU A 53 9.07 12.31 -18.23
C GLU A 53 8.38 10.96 -17.96
N LYS A 54 8.85 10.23 -16.95
CA LYS A 54 8.22 8.97 -16.52
C LYS A 54 6.83 9.22 -15.92
N ALA A 55 6.70 10.23 -15.07
CA ALA A 55 5.40 10.59 -14.49
C ALA A 55 4.38 11.00 -15.57
N ILE A 56 4.81 11.77 -16.58
CA ILE A 56 3.98 12.15 -17.73
C ILE A 56 3.58 10.92 -18.55
N GLN A 57 4.53 10.01 -18.81
CA GLN A 57 4.26 8.77 -19.54
C GLN A 57 3.19 7.93 -18.82
N LEU A 58 3.36 7.69 -17.52
CA LEU A 58 2.41 6.91 -16.72
C LEU A 58 1.05 7.59 -16.63
N GLY A 59 1.03 8.92 -16.43
CA GLY A 59 -0.22 9.69 -16.36
C GLY A 59 -1.05 9.55 -17.64
N ARG A 60 -0.42 9.60 -18.82
CA ARG A 60 -1.11 9.38 -20.11
C ARG A 60 -1.60 7.94 -20.25
N ALA A 61 -0.74 6.96 -19.97
CA ALA A 61 -1.07 5.54 -20.13
C ALA A 61 -2.25 5.12 -19.24
N LEU A 62 -2.21 5.51 -17.97
CA LEU A 62 -3.25 5.16 -17.00
C LEU A 62 -4.54 5.95 -17.23
N ALA A 63 -4.47 7.19 -17.76
CA ALA A 63 -5.66 7.92 -18.17
C ALA A 63 -6.36 7.22 -19.34
N GLY A 64 -5.60 6.74 -20.33
CA GLY A 64 -6.16 5.95 -21.43
C GLY A 64 -6.84 4.67 -20.95
N ALA A 65 -6.26 3.98 -19.96
CA ALA A 65 -6.88 2.80 -19.35
C ALA A 65 -8.18 3.15 -18.60
N ALA A 66 -8.18 4.25 -17.84
CA ALA A 66 -9.37 4.72 -17.14
C ALA A 66 -10.49 5.13 -18.11
N MET A 67 -10.18 5.90 -19.16
CA MET A 67 -11.13 6.28 -20.21
C MET A 67 -11.73 5.05 -20.89
N LEU A 68 -10.90 4.07 -21.27
CA LEU A 68 -11.37 2.83 -21.88
C LEU A 68 -12.34 2.06 -20.96
N ALA A 69 -12.07 2.04 -19.66
CA ALA A 69 -12.98 1.44 -18.69
C ALA A 69 -14.29 2.22 -18.58
N THR A 70 -14.23 3.56 -18.53
CA THR A 70 -15.40 4.44 -18.47
C THR A 70 -16.32 4.27 -19.68
N GLU A 71 -15.78 4.22 -20.90
CA GLU A 71 -16.58 4.02 -22.13
C GLU A 71 -17.27 2.65 -22.20
N ARG A 72 -16.89 1.72 -21.33
CA ARG A 72 -17.44 0.36 -21.25
C ARG A 72 -18.18 0.08 -19.95
N ALA A 73 -18.25 1.07 -19.07
CA ALA A 73 -18.88 0.90 -17.77
C ALA A 73 -20.40 0.87 -17.92
N GLU A 74 -21.03 -0.02 -17.18
CA GLU A 74 -22.48 -0.05 -17.02
C GLU A 74 -22.86 0.61 -15.68
N PRO A 75 -23.99 1.32 -15.60
CA PRO A 75 -24.48 1.84 -14.33
C PRO A 75 -24.73 0.72 -13.31
N LEU A 76 -24.47 0.97 -12.04
CA LEU A 76 -24.91 0.08 -10.96
C LEU A 76 -26.45 0.09 -10.89
N GLU A 77 -27.06 -1.09 -10.84
CA GLU A 77 -28.53 -1.25 -10.83
C GLU A 77 -29.12 -1.14 -9.43
N ASP A 78 -28.35 -1.41 -8.37
CA ASP A 78 -28.76 -1.32 -6.97
C ASP A 78 -28.02 -0.20 -6.21
N GLY A 79 -28.68 0.31 -5.16
CA GLY A 79 -28.22 1.45 -4.37
C GLY A 79 -27.76 1.07 -2.95
N VAL A 80 -27.40 -0.20 -2.72
CA VAL A 80 -27.01 -0.66 -1.38
C VAL A 80 -25.72 0.06 -0.97
N LEU A 81 -25.77 0.75 0.17
CA LEU A 81 -24.62 1.40 0.77
C LEU A 81 -24.47 0.92 2.21
N GLU A 82 -23.42 0.17 2.48
CA GLU A 82 -23.08 -0.28 3.83
C GLU A 82 -21.58 -0.11 4.05
N ALA A 83 -21.16 0.18 5.29
CA ALA A 83 -19.76 0.31 5.65
C ALA A 83 -19.51 -0.27 7.04
N ARG A 84 -18.35 -0.86 7.22
CA ARG A 84 -17.86 -1.37 8.51
C ARG A 84 -16.42 -0.97 8.72
N VAL A 85 -16.10 -0.62 9.96
CA VAL A 85 -14.73 -0.34 10.41
C VAL A 85 -14.46 -1.20 11.64
N GLU A 86 -13.35 -1.92 11.63
CA GLU A 86 -12.86 -2.66 12.80
C GLU A 86 -11.42 -2.22 13.07
N THR A 87 -11.07 -2.06 14.35
CA THR A 87 -9.70 -1.71 14.76
C THR A 87 -9.04 -2.93 15.37
N LEU A 88 -8.04 -3.47 14.68
CA LEU A 88 -7.34 -4.69 15.08
C LEU A 88 -6.18 -4.37 16.02
N PRO A 89 -6.01 -5.12 17.12
CA PRO A 89 -4.83 -5.03 17.97
C PRO A 89 -3.67 -5.85 17.38
N ILE A 90 -2.85 -5.25 16.51
CA ILE A 90 -1.73 -5.95 15.85
C ILE A 90 -0.41 -5.56 16.53
N PRO A 91 0.39 -6.52 17.02
CA PRO A 91 1.69 -6.21 17.61
C PRO A 91 2.63 -5.49 16.65
N TYR A 92 3.38 -4.51 17.16
CA TYR A 92 4.59 -4.05 16.48
C TYR A 92 5.68 -5.11 16.58
N TYR A 93 6.65 -5.06 15.68
CA TYR A 93 7.87 -5.82 15.82
C TYR A 93 8.56 -5.46 17.14
N THR A 94 8.93 -6.50 17.90
CA THR A 94 9.70 -6.38 19.13
C THR A 94 11.16 -6.69 18.81
N ARG A 95 12.08 -5.87 19.32
CA ARG A 95 13.51 -6.05 19.06
C ARG A 95 13.96 -7.41 19.57
N ASP A 96 14.44 -8.25 18.67
CA ASP A 96 14.99 -9.55 19.00
C ASP A 96 16.51 -9.51 19.15
N ALA A 97 17.08 -10.63 19.59
CA ALA A 97 18.51 -10.76 19.78
C ALA A 97 19.31 -10.63 18.46
N ALA A 98 18.72 -10.99 17.32
CA ALA A 98 19.40 -10.94 16.03
C ALA A 98 19.57 -9.49 15.56
N LEU A 99 18.52 -8.67 15.66
CA LEU A 99 18.61 -7.24 15.39
C LEU A 99 19.58 -6.55 16.34
N MET A 100 19.51 -6.85 17.65
CA MET A 100 20.41 -6.23 18.62
C MET A 100 21.87 -6.60 18.35
N ALA A 101 22.15 -7.84 17.93
CA ALA A 101 23.47 -8.26 17.49
C ALA A 101 23.93 -7.49 16.24
N GLU A 102 23.05 -7.32 15.23
CA GLU A 102 23.35 -6.52 14.03
C GLU A 102 23.73 -5.07 14.41
N VAL A 103 22.94 -4.43 15.28
CA VAL A 103 23.19 -3.06 15.74
C VAL A 103 24.55 -2.96 16.45
N GLU A 104 24.86 -3.89 17.34
CA GLU A 104 26.15 -3.89 18.06
C GLU A 104 27.34 -4.18 17.14
N GLU A 105 27.19 -5.04 16.13
CA GLU A 105 28.24 -5.25 15.12
C GLU A 105 28.46 -4.01 14.24
N LEU A 106 27.39 -3.32 13.83
CA LEU A 106 27.50 -2.07 13.07
C LEU A 106 28.26 -1.01 13.87
N LYS A 107 27.99 -0.87 15.18
CA LYS A 107 28.65 0.11 16.05
C LYS A 107 30.17 -0.09 16.20
N LYS A 108 30.70 -1.25 15.85
CA LYS A 108 32.15 -1.52 15.86
C LYS A 108 32.87 -0.95 14.64
N LYS A 109 32.14 -0.58 13.58
CA LYS A 109 32.72 0.00 12.37
C LYS A 109 33.19 1.43 12.65
N GLU A 110 34.37 1.78 12.14
CA GLU A 110 34.90 3.15 12.23
C GLU A 110 34.07 4.15 11.42
N GLU A 111 33.55 3.71 10.26
CA GLU A 111 32.68 4.51 9.41
C GLU A 111 31.42 3.72 9.03
N LEU A 112 30.27 4.41 9.10
CA LEU A 112 28.96 3.87 8.76
C LEU A 112 28.41 4.59 7.53
N THR A 113 27.88 3.82 6.58
CA THR A 113 27.07 4.36 5.48
C THR A 113 25.79 5.02 6.02
N PRO A 114 25.13 5.92 5.26
CA PRO A 114 23.87 6.54 5.71
C PRO A 114 22.78 5.52 6.08
N PHE A 115 22.74 4.39 5.37
CA PHE A 115 21.79 3.31 5.65
C PHE A 115 22.10 2.59 6.97
N GLU A 116 23.38 2.34 7.26
CA GLU A 116 23.78 1.72 8.52
C GLU A 116 23.59 2.66 9.71
N GLN A 117 23.90 3.96 9.56
CA GLN A 117 23.57 4.98 10.56
C GLN A 117 22.07 5.00 10.86
N TYR A 118 21.24 4.94 9.82
CA TYR A 118 19.79 4.84 9.96
C TYR A 118 19.39 3.57 10.71
N THR A 119 20.01 2.43 10.39
CA THR A 119 19.74 1.13 11.01
C THR A 119 20.08 1.13 12.50
N VAL A 120 21.28 1.58 12.88
CA VAL A 120 21.70 1.72 14.29
C VAL A 120 20.73 2.62 15.04
N ARG A 121 20.48 3.83 14.52
CA ARG A 121 19.58 4.80 15.16
C ARG A 121 18.19 4.22 15.41
N LYS A 122 17.63 3.54 14.41
CA LYS A 122 16.28 2.95 14.46
C LYS A 122 16.22 1.73 15.38
N GLY A 123 17.25 0.88 15.41
CA GLY A 123 17.34 -0.25 16.33
C GLY A 123 17.48 0.18 17.80
N GLU A 124 18.29 1.19 18.08
CA GLU A 124 18.47 1.70 19.45
C GLU A 124 17.21 2.44 19.96
N ASN A 125 16.58 3.23 19.09
CA ASN A 125 15.48 4.14 19.46
C ASN A 125 14.13 3.69 18.90
N TRP A 126 13.86 2.39 18.88
CA TRP A 126 12.57 1.87 18.41
C TRP A 126 11.44 2.26 19.39
N PRO A 127 10.50 3.15 19.01
CA PRO A 127 9.51 3.66 19.96
C PRO A 127 8.37 2.68 20.21
N TYR A 128 8.28 1.59 19.45
CA TYR A 128 7.16 0.65 19.49
C TYR A 128 7.53 -0.73 20.06
N ASP A 129 8.68 -0.84 20.72
CA ASP A 129 9.14 -2.10 21.29
C ASP A 129 8.16 -2.66 22.33
N GLY A 130 7.71 -3.90 22.13
CA GLY A 130 6.68 -4.54 22.97
C GLY A 130 5.29 -3.89 22.92
N LYS A 131 5.03 -2.94 21.99
CA LYS A 131 3.74 -2.25 21.87
C LYS A 131 2.82 -2.94 20.87
N ILE A 132 1.53 -2.63 20.98
CA ILE A 132 0.47 -3.08 20.08
C ILE A 132 -0.10 -1.87 19.34
N ALA A 133 -0.23 -1.98 18.03
CA ALA A 133 -0.84 -0.98 17.17
C ALA A 133 -2.37 -1.15 17.15
N ALA A 134 -3.09 -0.04 17.08
CA ALA A 134 -4.51 -0.02 16.78
C ALA A 134 -4.67 0.18 15.28
N VAL A 135 -4.96 -0.90 14.55
CA VAL A 135 -4.91 -0.92 13.08
C VAL A 135 -6.33 -0.88 12.50
N PRO A 136 -6.78 0.24 11.91
CA PRO A 136 -8.12 0.32 11.33
C PRO A 136 -8.17 -0.43 10.00
N VAL A 137 -9.14 -1.34 9.87
CA VAL A 137 -9.57 -1.93 8.60
C VAL A 137 -10.96 -1.42 8.32
N GLN A 138 -11.21 -0.96 7.09
CA GLN A 138 -12.53 -0.51 6.67
C GLN A 138 -12.96 -1.27 5.43
N VAL A 139 -14.23 -1.65 5.39
CA VAL A 139 -14.88 -2.20 4.19
C VAL A 139 -16.13 -1.39 3.88
N MET A 140 -16.45 -1.25 2.60
CA MET A 140 -17.66 -0.61 2.12
C MET A 140 -18.27 -1.44 1.00
N ARG A 141 -19.59 -1.49 0.95
CA ARG A 141 -20.39 -2.02 -0.15
C ARG A 141 -21.08 -0.86 -0.83
N ILE A 142 -20.92 -0.77 -2.14
CA ILE A 142 -21.60 0.17 -3.01
C ILE A 142 -22.20 -0.66 -4.15
N GLY A 143 -23.44 -1.09 -3.97
CA GLY A 143 -24.09 -2.07 -4.83
C GLY A 143 -23.32 -3.38 -4.91
N ASP A 144 -22.86 -3.74 -6.11
CA ASP A 144 -22.00 -4.91 -6.38
C ASP A 144 -20.50 -4.67 -6.16
N VAL A 145 -20.10 -3.47 -5.74
CA VAL A 145 -18.69 -3.12 -5.52
C VAL A 145 -18.34 -3.19 -4.04
N GLY A 146 -17.37 -4.03 -3.70
CA GLY A 146 -16.69 -4.03 -2.41
C GLY A 146 -15.44 -3.15 -2.45
N VAL A 147 -15.27 -2.29 -1.45
CA VAL A 147 -14.06 -1.48 -1.26
C VAL A 147 -13.44 -1.84 0.08
N VAL A 148 -12.17 -2.23 0.10
CA VAL A 148 -11.39 -2.50 1.30
C VAL A 148 -10.33 -1.41 1.45
N ALA A 149 -10.18 -0.84 2.64
CA ALA A 149 -9.20 0.19 2.93
C ALA A 149 -8.23 -0.29 4.02
N LEU A 150 -6.92 -0.25 3.73
CA LEU A 150 -5.84 -0.78 4.57
C LEU A 150 -4.79 0.30 4.89
N PRO A 151 -4.23 0.35 6.12
CA PRO A 151 -3.47 1.51 6.63
C PRO A 151 -1.93 1.38 6.54
N ALA A 152 -1.39 0.96 5.39
CA ALA A 152 0.06 0.91 5.11
C ALA A 152 0.29 0.71 3.59
N GLU A 153 1.54 0.61 3.13
CA GLU A 153 1.87 0.07 1.80
C GLU A 153 1.78 -1.46 1.83
N ILE A 154 0.75 -2.02 1.18
CA ILE A 154 0.39 -3.44 1.25
C ILE A 154 0.97 -4.18 0.05
N PHE A 155 1.60 -5.32 0.27
CA PHE A 155 2.13 -6.12 -0.82
C PHE A 155 1.01 -6.72 -1.68
N ALA A 156 1.23 -6.78 -2.99
CA ALA A 156 0.21 -7.08 -3.99
C ALA A 156 -0.50 -8.41 -3.75
N ARG A 157 0.24 -9.43 -3.29
CA ARG A 157 -0.34 -10.76 -3.01
C ARG A 157 -1.44 -10.73 -1.95
N ILE A 158 -1.34 -9.88 -0.94
CA ILE A 158 -2.38 -9.73 0.09
C ILE A 158 -3.67 -9.19 -0.53
N GLY A 159 -3.55 -8.14 -1.36
CA GLY A 159 -4.69 -7.56 -2.07
C GLY A 159 -5.34 -8.52 -3.05
N LEU A 160 -4.54 -9.31 -3.78
CA LEU A 160 -5.04 -10.36 -4.68
C LEU A 160 -5.80 -11.45 -3.92
N GLU A 161 -5.33 -11.82 -2.74
CA GLU A 161 -6.01 -12.82 -1.91
C GLU A 161 -7.35 -12.31 -1.38
N ILE A 162 -7.42 -11.07 -0.89
CA ILE A 162 -8.68 -10.43 -0.48
C ILE A 162 -9.68 -10.43 -1.64
N LYS A 163 -9.25 -10.09 -2.86
CA LYS A 163 -10.10 -10.13 -4.05
C LYS A 163 -10.56 -11.54 -4.38
N GLN A 164 -9.69 -12.54 -4.27
CA GLN A 164 -10.00 -13.93 -4.58
C GLN A 164 -11.12 -14.50 -3.69
N PHE A 165 -11.17 -14.10 -2.41
CA PHE A 165 -12.15 -14.58 -1.44
C PHE A 165 -13.28 -13.60 -1.12
N SER A 166 -13.37 -12.50 -1.88
CA SER A 166 -14.44 -11.51 -1.70
C SER A 166 -15.79 -12.05 -2.18
N PRO A 167 -16.89 -11.76 -1.46
CA PRO A 167 -18.25 -12.04 -1.96
C PRO A 167 -18.69 -11.06 -3.06
N ALA A 168 -18.04 -9.89 -3.17
CA ALA A 168 -18.43 -8.85 -4.11
C ALA A 168 -17.96 -9.20 -5.54
N PRO A 169 -18.83 -9.10 -6.55
CA PRO A 169 -18.43 -9.29 -7.96
C PRO A 169 -17.23 -8.44 -8.37
N PHE A 170 -17.15 -7.21 -7.85
CA PHE A 170 -16.03 -6.31 -8.06
C PHE A 170 -15.44 -5.88 -6.73
N THR A 171 -14.13 -6.08 -6.54
CA THR A 171 -13.45 -5.72 -5.29
C THR A 171 -12.26 -4.81 -5.53
N LEU A 172 -12.31 -3.63 -4.94
CA LEU A 172 -11.19 -2.68 -4.86
C LEU A 172 -10.51 -2.82 -3.50
N VAL A 173 -9.19 -3.00 -3.50
CA VAL A 173 -8.39 -3.00 -2.27
C VAL A 173 -7.48 -1.79 -2.34
N VAL A 174 -7.66 -0.89 -1.40
CA VAL A 174 -7.04 0.44 -1.34
C VAL A 174 -6.09 0.47 -0.16
N GLU A 175 -4.84 0.82 -0.42
CA GLU A 175 -3.80 0.97 0.61
C GLU A 175 -3.65 2.44 1.04
N LEU A 176 -2.78 2.71 2.01
CA LEU A 176 -2.52 4.06 2.55
C LEU A 176 -3.78 4.79 3.05
N ALA A 177 -4.76 4.05 3.55
CA ALA A 177 -6.03 4.60 3.99
C ALA A 177 -6.15 4.67 5.51
N ASN A 178 -6.82 5.70 6.02
CA ASN A 178 -7.24 5.90 7.41
C ASN A 178 -6.14 6.09 8.48
N ALA A 179 -4.97 5.44 8.36
CA ALA A 179 -3.88 5.56 9.33
C ALA A 179 -2.50 5.25 8.72
N ASP A 180 -1.45 5.64 9.45
CA ASP A 180 -0.05 5.25 9.21
C ASP A 180 0.41 4.38 10.39
N VAL A 181 0.33 3.06 10.23
CA VAL A 181 0.72 2.09 11.28
C VAL A 181 2.00 1.31 10.94
N SER A 182 2.43 1.35 9.69
CA SER A 182 3.65 0.73 9.16
C SER A 182 3.95 1.37 7.82
N ILE A 183 5.22 1.40 7.41
CA ILE A 183 5.54 1.76 6.02
C ILE A 183 5.02 0.64 5.11
N TYR A 184 5.55 -0.58 5.27
CA TYR A 184 5.16 -1.74 4.47
C TYR A 184 4.48 -2.83 5.30
N VAL A 185 3.59 -3.58 4.67
CA VAL A 185 3.01 -4.83 5.17
C VAL A 185 3.20 -5.91 4.10
N PRO A 186 4.26 -6.73 4.23
CA PRO A 186 4.49 -7.88 3.36
C PRO A 186 3.66 -9.10 3.76
N THR A 187 3.71 -10.12 2.93
CA THR A 187 3.27 -11.47 3.32
C THR A 187 4.21 -12.08 4.36
N THR A 188 3.70 -13.01 5.18
CA THR A 188 4.47 -13.60 6.29
C THR A 188 5.80 -14.20 5.82
N ASP A 189 5.81 -14.96 4.72
CA ASP A 189 7.06 -15.54 4.18
C ASP A 189 8.04 -14.48 3.67
N GLN A 190 7.58 -13.38 3.08
CA GLN A 190 8.46 -12.28 2.67
C GLN A 190 8.98 -11.51 3.88
N ALA A 191 8.17 -11.32 4.92
CA ALA A 191 8.56 -10.72 6.19
C ALA A 191 9.73 -11.47 6.84
N GLU A 192 9.69 -12.81 6.82
CA GLU A 192 10.71 -13.68 7.38
C GLU A 192 11.97 -13.79 6.49
N ARG A 193 11.85 -13.59 5.16
CA ARG A 193 13.01 -13.61 4.24
C ARG A 193 13.87 -12.34 4.28
N GLY A 194 13.32 -11.21 4.74
CA GLY A 194 14.11 -10.00 5.05
C GLY A 194 14.55 -9.11 3.87
N ALA A 195 13.78 -9.07 2.77
CA ALA A 195 14.02 -8.17 1.64
C ALA A 195 13.61 -6.70 1.93
N TYR A 196 13.85 -5.79 0.97
CA TYR A 196 13.31 -4.43 1.03
C TYR A 196 11.78 -4.47 1.17
N GLY A 197 11.22 -3.63 2.04
CA GLY A 197 9.79 -3.67 2.40
C GLY A 197 9.43 -4.71 3.48
N ALA A 198 10.35 -5.62 3.83
CA ALA A 198 10.14 -6.64 4.86
C ALA A 198 11.05 -6.50 6.08
N ARG A 199 12.10 -5.66 5.99
CA ARG A 199 13.07 -5.46 7.08
C ARG A 199 12.41 -4.85 8.32
N PRO A 200 12.51 -5.51 9.49
CA PRO A 200 12.01 -4.98 10.75
C PRO A 200 12.53 -3.57 11.02
N ILE A 201 11.67 -2.69 11.56
CA ILE A 201 11.96 -1.32 12.03
C ILE A 201 12.31 -0.32 10.92
N LEU A 202 13.02 -0.76 9.87
CA LEU A 202 13.42 0.08 8.74
C LEU A 202 12.26 0.32 7.78
N SER A 203 11.56 -0.75 7.43
CA SER A 203 10.52 -0.76 6.40
C SER A 203 9.23 -1.45 6.87
N ARG A 204 9.31 -2.44 7.75
CA ARG A 204 8.17 -3.12 8.35
C ARG A 204 8.14 -2.84 9.84
N TRP A 205 7.06 -2.25 10.33
CA TRP A 205 6.90 -1.90 11.74
C TRP A 205 6.05 -2.92 12.49
N LEU A 206 5.04 -3.48 11.86
CA LEU A 206 4.18 -4.51 12.45
C LEU A 206 4.87 -5.88 12.50
N CYS A 207 4.30 -6.82 13.27
CA CYS A 207 4.73 -8.22 13.28
C CYS A 207 4.66 -8.86 11.88
N SER A 208 5.39 -9.97 11.67
CA SER A 208 5.51 -10.57 10.34
C SER A 208 4.18 -11.06 9.78
N ASP A 209 3.26 -11.44 10.66
CA ASP A 209 1.95 -11.96 10.31
C ASP A 209 0.86 -10.88 10.15
N ALA A 210 1.22 -9.58 10.21
CA ALA A 210 0.24 -8.50 10.11
C ALA A 210 -0.57 -8.53 8.81
N GLY A 211 0.06 -8.91 7.69
CA GLY A 211 -0.61 -9.01 6.39
C GLY A 211 -1.72 -10.06 6.37
N ARG A 212 -1.50 -11.21 7.03
CA ARG A 212 -2.50 -12.28 7.19
C ARG A 212 -3.69 -11.80 8.03
N GLN A 213 -3.41 -11.19 9.18
CA GLN A 213 -4.45 -10.66 10.07
C GLN A 213 -5.33 -9.61 9.38
N LEU A 214 -4.74 -8.73 8.58
CA LEU A 214 -5.47 -7.74 7.79
C LEU A 214 -6.34 -8.39 6.70
N ALA A 215 -5.81 -9.37 5.98
CA ALA A 215 -6.56 -10.10 4.95
C ALA A 215 -7.76 -10.84 5.53
N ASP A 216 -7.56 -11.57 6.63
CA ASP A 216 -8.64 -12.31 7.32
C ASP A 216 -9.75 -11.38 7.78
N ALA A 217 -9.39 -10.29 8.46
CA ALA A 217 -10.36 -9.31 8.93
C ALA A 217 -11.14 -8.68 7.76
N ALA A 218 -10.44 -8.24 6.71
CA ALA A 218 -11.08 -7.65 5.54
C ALA A 218 -12.05 -8.62 4.85
N GLN A 219 -11.66 -9.89 4.67
CA GLN A 219 -12.52 -10.92 4.08
C GLN A 219 -13.77 -11.15 4.94
N VAL A 220 -13.61 -11.35 6.24
CA VAL A 220 -14.74 -11.55 7.17
C VAL A 220 -15.67 -10.34 7.17
N MET A 221 -15.12 -9.13 7.23
CA MET A 221 -15.91 -7.90 7.21
C MET A 221 -16.65 -7.72 5.89
N LEU A 222 -16.04 -8.05 4.74
CA LEU A 222 -16.70 -8.01 3.44
C LEU A 222 -17.87 -9.01 3.37
N TRP A 223 -17.68 -10.25 3.82
CA TRP A 223 -18.75 -11.25 3.85
C TRP A 223 -19.96 -10.77 4.66
N LYS A 224 -19.74 -10.13 5.80
CA LYS A 224 -20.83 -9.53 6.61
C LYS A 224 -21.60 -8.40 5.91
N LEU A 225 -21.08 -7.79 4.84
CA LEU A 225 -21.81 -6.79 4.03
C LEU A 225 -22.68 -7.44 2.94
N TRP A 226 -22.52 -8.74 2.69
CA TRP A 226 -23.24 -9.52 1.67
C TRP A 226 -24.20 -10.57 2.25
N GLU A 227 -24.28 -10.69 3.57
CA GLU A 227 -25.32 -11.42 4.30
C GLU A 227 -26.61 -10.60 4.41
#